data_AF-A0A7Y6UC11-F1
#
_entry.id   AF-A0A7Y6UC11-F1
#
_cell.length_a   1.000
_cell.length_b   1.000
_cell.length_c   1.000
_cell.angle_alpha   90.00
_cell.angle_beta   90.00
_cell.angle_gamma   90.00
#
_symmetry.space_group_name_H-M   'P 1'
#
loop_
_entity.id
_entity.type
_entity.pdbx_description
1 polymer ?
#
loop_
_entity_poly.entity_id
_entity_poly.type
_entity_poly.pdbx_seq_one_letter_code
_entity_poly.pdbx_strand_id
1 'polypeptide(L)'
;DGYRDTVEDGIAIVKEYIEGLAKDEKTKALVSMVLRLLARDAKGTLKASRIVQLRKVAMETGDDRFIEGVRIIEEAYQPEVSKQFIRAEIKNENGMWK
;
A
#
# COMPACT_ATOMS: atom_id res chain seq x y z
N ASP A 1 2.04 -1.39 -12.81
CA ASP A 1 1.53 -0.61 -11.66
C ASP A 1 0.13 -1.11 -11.38
N GLY A 2 -0.03 -1.87 -10.31
CA GLY A 2 -1.24 -2.66 -10.08
C GLY A 2 -2.32 -1.87 -9.38
N TYR A 3 -2.66 -0.66 -9.82
CA TYR A 3 -3.68 0.16 -9.15
C TYR A 3 -4.71 0.66 -10.15
N ARG A 4 -5.99 0.62 -9.75
CA ARG A 4 -7.10 1.24 -10.48
C ARG A 4 -7.12 2.75 -10.25
N ASP A 5 -7.77 3.49 -11.14
CA ASP A 5 -7.88 4.96 -11.08
C ASP A 5 -8.48 5.47 -9.76
N THR A 6 -9.33 4.66 -9.11
CA THR A 6 -9.92 4.97 -7.79
C THR A 6 -8.90 5.11 -6.67
N VAL A 7 -7.63 4.72 -6.89
CA VAL A 7 -6.56 4.90 -5.91
C VAL A 7 -6.36 6.38 -5.57
N GLU A 8 -6.48 7.27 -6.54
CA GLU A 8 -6.26 8.71 -6.34
C GLU A 8 -7.37 9.32 -5.48
N ASP A 9 -8.62 8.87 -5.67
CA ASP A 9 -9.76 9.30 -4.86
C ASP A 9 -9.55 8.90 -3.38
N GLY A 10 -9.08 7.68 -3.14
CA GLY A 10 -8.73 7.22 -1.80
C GLY A 10 -7.59 8.03 -1.17
N ILE A 11 -6.54 8.35 -1.95
CA ILE A 11 -5.42 9.21 -1.49
C ILE A 11 -5.93 10.61 -1.13
N ALA A 12 -6.83 11.18 -1.91
CA ALA A 12 -7.39 12.50 -1.67
C ALA A 12 -8.18 12.54 -0.35
N ILE A 13 -9.03 11.55 -0.09
CA ILE A 13 -9.79 11.41 1.16
C ILE A 13 -8.85 11.35 2.38
N VAL A 14 -7.80 10.53 2.29
CA VAL A 14 -6.81 10.40 3.37
C VAL A 14 -6.07 11.72 3.61
N LYS A 15 -5.65 12.42 2.56
CA LYS A 15 -4.97 13.71 2.69
C LYS A 15 -5.86 14.77 3.34
N GLU A 16 -7.11 14.89 2.89
CA GLU A 16 -8.06 15.89 3.42
C GLU A 16 -8.29 15.70 4.93
N TYR A 17 -8.51 14.45 5.37
CA TYR A 17 -8.67 14.13 6.79
C TYR A 17 -7.46 14.59 7.61
N ILE A 18 -6.27 14.26 7.14
CA ILE A 18 -5.02 14.48 7.87
C ILE A 18 -4.63 15.95 7.91
N GLU A 19 -4.88 16.70 6.85
CA GLU A 19 -4.70 18.16 6.84
C GLU A 19 -5.64 18.84 7.84
N GLY A 20 -6.87 18.33 8.01
CA GLY A 20 -7.81 18.82 9.03
C GLY A 20 -7.35 18.61 10.47
N LEU A 21 -6.49 17.62 10.70
CA LEU A 21 -5.94 17.26 12.00
C LEU A 21 -4.70 18.09 12.40
N ALA A 22 -4.05 18.81 11.48
CA ALA A 22 -2.74 19.46 11.68
C ALA A 22 -2.74 20.71 12.61
N LYS A 23 -3.52 20.70 13.68
CA LYS A 23 -3.70 21.82 14.62
C LYS A 23 -2.69 21.82 15.78
N ASP A 24 -2.05 20.68 16.06
CA ASP A 24 -1.14 20.49 17.20
C ASP A 24 0.10 19.64 16.86
N GLU A 25 1.19 19.83 17.61
CA GLU A 25 2.52 19.24 17.36
C GLU A 25 2.52 17.70 17.28
N LYS A 26 1.78 17.02 18.16
CA LYS A 26 1.63 15.56 18.12
C LYS A 26 1.00 15.10 16.80
N THR A 27 0.13 15.91 16.25
CA THR A 27 -0.65 15.57 15.07
C THR A 27 0.14 15.85 13.79
N LYS A 28 1.09 16.80 13.82
CA LYS A 28 2.10 16.97 12.75
C LYS A 28 2.98 15.74 12.55
N ALA A 29 3.33 15.03 13.63
CA ALA A 29 4.11 13.79 13.52
C ALA A 29 3.30 12.67 12.83
N LEU A 30 2.02 12.54 13.19
CA LEU A 30 1.09 11.61 12.55
C LEU A 30 0.89 11.95 11.06
N VAL A 31 0.68 13.22 10.74
CA VAL A 31 0.57 13.74 9.36
C VAL A 31 1.80 13.38 8.53
N SER A 32 3.00 13.69 9.05
CA SER A 32 4.27 13.41 8.38
C SER A 32 4.49 11.91 8.17
N MET A 33 4.11 11.09 9.15
CA MET A 33 4.17 9.63 9.02
C MET A 33 3.27 9.13 7.90
N VAL A 34 2.01 9.57 7.84
CA VAL A 34 1.07 9.09 6.82
C VAL A 34 1.43 9.59 5.42
N LEU A 35 1.87 10.84 5.26
CA LEU A 35 2.34 11.34 3.97
C LEU A 35 3.52 10.51 3.42
N ARG A 36 4.40 10.00 4.30
CA ARG A 36 5.49 9.08 3.91
C ARG A 36 4.97 7.69 3.51
N LEU A 37 3.88 7.22 4.13
CA LEU A 37 3.25 5.94 3.74
C LEU A 37 2.58 6.05 2.37
N LEU A 38 1.97 7.20 2.07
CA LEU A 38 1.35 7.49 0.77
C LEU A 38 2.35 7.88 -0.32
N ALA A 39 3.60 8.20 0.05
CA ALA A 39 4.61 8.56 -0.94
C ALA A 39 4.82 7.38 -1.91
N ARG A 40 4.72 7.67 -3.21
CA ARG A 40 5.10 6.74 -4.27
C ARG A 40 6.61 6.50 -4.22
N ASP A 41 7.05 5.32 -4.63
CA ASP A 41 8.47 5.05 -4.79
C ASP A 41 9.05 5.71 -6.06
N ALA A 42 10.34 5.52 -6.33
CA ALA A 42 11.01 6.12 -7.48
C ALA A 42 10.41 5.69 -8.84
N LYS A 43 9.61 4.61 -8.87
CA LYS A 43 8.92 4.12 -10.07
C LYS A 43 7.49 4.64 -10.16
N GLY A 44 7.06 5.48 -9.21
CA GLY A 44 5.70 6.00 -9.15
C GLY A 44 4.71 5.04 -8.48
N THR A 45 5.15 3.92 -7.90
CA THR A 45 4.26 2.88 -7.36
C THR A 45 4.08 3.02 -5.85
N LEU A 46 2.85 2.80 -5.38
CA LEU A 46 2.56 2.61 -3.96
C LEU A 46 2.95 1.20 -3.52
N LYS A 47 3.72 1.08 -2.43
CA LYS A 47 4.10 -0.24 -1.90
C LYS A 47 2.97 -0.81 -1.05
N ALA A 48 2.53 -2.03 -1.35
CA ALA A 48 1.51 -2.73 -0.57
C ALA A 48 1.82 -2.79 0.94
N SER A 49 3.11 -2.94 1.30
CA SER A 49 3.53 -2.93 2.71
C SER A 49 3.23 -1.61 3.44
N ARG A 50 3.25 -0.48 2.72
CA ARG A 50 2.88 0.83 3.27
C ARG A 50 1.38 0.97 3.47
N ILE A 51 0.58 0.36 2.58
CA ILE A 51 -0.89 0.34 2.73
C ILE A 51 -1.30 -0.47 3.96
N VAL A 52 -0.67 -1.62 4.21
CA VAL A 52 -0.90 -2.41 5.44
C VAL A 52 -0.59 -1.60 6.70
N GLN A 53 0.49 -0.80 6.69
CA GLN A 53 0.81 0.10 7.80
C GLN A 53 -0.22 1.21 7.94
N LEU A 54 -0.64 1.81 6.83
CA LEU A 54 -1.63 2.87 6.80
C LEU A 54 -2.98 2.40 7.37
N ARG A 55 -3.40 1.17 7.06
CA ARG A 55 -4.60 0.55 7.62
C ARG A 55 -4.54 0.39 9.14
N LYS A 56 -3.38 -0.01 9.68
CA LYS A 56 -3.21 -0.11 11.14
C LYS A 56 -3.44 1.24 11.81
N VAL A 57 -2.81 2.29 11.28
CA VAL A 57 -2.97 3.65 11.79
C VAL A 57 -4.43 4.10 11.69
N ALA A 58 -5.12 3.83 10.57
CA ALA A 58 -6.54 4.19 10.42
C ALA A 58 -7.44 3.48 11.44
N MET A 59 -7.22 2.18 11.66
CA MET A 59 -7.96 1.41 12.68
C MET A 59 -7.69 1.91 14.09
N GLU A 60 -6.44 2.27 14.41
CA GLU A 60 -6.06 2.84 15.71
C GLU A 60 -6.70 4.22 15.96
N THR A 61 -6.88 5.03 14.91
CA THR A 61 -7.57 6.32 15.03
C THR A 61 -9.09 6.19 15.19
N GLY A 62 -9.69 5.11 14.67
CA GLY A 62 -11.14 4.87 14.75
C GLY A 62 -11.98 5.84 13.93
N ASP A 63 -11.39 6.62 13.02
CA ASP A 63 -12.11 7.57 12.18
C ASP A 63 -12.63 6.92 10.90
N ASP A 64 -13.95 6.91 10.73
CA ASP A 64 -14.62 6.21 9.61
C ASP A 64 -14.18 6.76 8.24
N ARG A 65 -13.93 8.06 8.14
CA ARG A 65 -13.54 8.69 6.87
C ARG A 65 -12.11 8.31 6.49
N PHE A 66 -11.22 8.26 7.46
CA PHE A 66 -9.86 7.80 7.26
C PHE A 66 -9.81 6.31 6.92
N ILE A 67 -10.57 5.48 7.65
CA ILE A 67 -10.68 4.04 7.39
C ILE A 67 -11.20 3.78 5.97
N GLU A 68 -12.22 4.52 5.53
CA GLU A 68 -12.78 4.38 4.19
C GLU A 68 -11.79 4.79 3.10
N GLY A 69 -11.08 5.91 3.27
CA GLY A 69 -10.04 6.34 2.33
C GLY A 69 -8.95 5.28 2.15
N VAL A 70 -8.51 4.64 3.24
CA VAL A 70 -7.53 3.55 3.18
C VAL A 70 -8.11 2.31 2.50
N ARG A 71 -9.37 1.99 2.76
CA ARG A 71 -10.06 0.86 2.15
C ARG A 71 -10.15 1.01 0.63
N ILE A 72 -10.47 2.20 0.12
CA ILE A 72 -10.50 2.49 -1.32
C ILE A 72 -9.11 2.25 -1.94
N ILE A 73 -8.03 2.65 -1.27
CA ILE A 73 -6.65 2.42 -1.72
C ILE A 73 -6.32 0.92 -1.73
N GLU A 74 -6.76 0.16 -0.72
CA GLU A 74 -6.59 -1.30 -0.66
C GLU A 74 -7.35 -2.00 -1.78
N GLU A 75 -8.62 -1.62 -2.02
CA GLU A 75 -9.47 -2.22 -3.05
C GLU A 75 -9.03 -1.85 -4.47
N ALA A 76 -8.37 -0.70 -4.64
CA ALA A 76 -7.75 -0.31 -5.90
C ALA A 76 -6.53 -1.18 -6.26
N TYR A 77 -5.93 -1.89 -5.30
CA TYR A 77 -4.74 -2.71 -5.53
C TYR A 77 -5.05 -4.01 -6.27
N GLN A 78 -4.58 -4.10 -7.51
CA GLN A 78 -4.57 -5.25 -8.40
C GLN A 78 -3.13 -5.76 -8.57
N PRO A 79 -2.65 -6.70 -7.73
CA PRO A 79 -1.29 -7.22 -7.88
C PRO A 79 -1.10 -7.84 -9.26
N GLU A 80 -0.04 -7.45 -9.97
CA GLU A 80 0.38 -8.17 -11.16
C GLU A 80 0.76 -9.60 -10.74
N VAL A 81 0.05 -10.59 -11.26
CA VAL A 81 0.31 -12.01 -11.00
C VAL A 81 1.61 -12.37 -11.72
N SER A 82 2.76 -12.14 -11.08
CA SER A 82 4.03 -12.61 -11.64
C SER A 82 4.05 -14.13 -11.55
N LYS A 83 3.82 -14.82 -12.68
CA LYS A 83 3.97 -16.28 -12.75
C LYS A 83 5.46 -16.61 -12.62
N GLN A 84 5.91 -16.92 -11.41
CA GLN A 84 7.20 -17.57 -11.20
C GLN A 84 7.02 -19.06 -11.51
N PHE A 85 7.40 -19.49 -12.72
CA PHE A 85 7.51 -20.91 -13.02
C PHE A 85 8.77 -21.45 -12.34
N ILE A 86 8.61 -22.29 -11.33
CA ILE A 86 9.71 -23.11 -10.82
C ILE A 86 9.96 -24.19 -11.87
N ARG A 87 11.12 -24.15 -12.53
CA ARG A 87 11.56 -25.24 -13.42
C ARG A 87 12.07 -26.38 -12.54
N ALA A 88 11.29 -27.45 -12.40
CA ALA A 88 11.74 -28.67 -11.76
C ALA A 88 12.56 -29.48 -12.79
N GLU A 89 13.88 -29.49 -12.65
CA GLU A 89 14.75 -30.40 -13.41
C GLU A 89 15.00 -31.64 -12.55
N ILE A 90 14.69 -32.82 -13.07
CA ILE A 90 14.90 -34.10 -12.38
C ILE A 90 16.24 -34.65 -12.85
N LYS A 91 17.21 -34.73 -11.94
CA LYS A 91 18.51 -35.36 -12.20
C LYS A 91 18.32 -36.89 -12.25
N ASN A 92 18.70 -37.51 -13.36
CA ASN A 92 18.67 -38.97 -13.47
C ASN A 92 19.82 -39.62 -12.66
N GLU A 93 19.75 -40.93 -12.45
CA GLU A 93 20.73 -41.70 -11.65
C GLU A 93 22.18 -41.60 -12.17
N ASN A 94 22.37 -41.19 -13.44
CA ASN A 94 23.67 -40.99 -14.08
C ASN A 94 24.16 -39.53 -14.00
N GLY A 95 23.49 -38.69 -13.22
CA GLY A 95 23.91 -37.32 -12.95
C GLY A 95 23.72 -36.32 -14.09
N MET A 96 22.98 -36.68 -15.14
CA MET A 96 22.66 -35.80 -16.26
C MET A 96 21.33 -35.07 -16.01
N TRP A 97 21.30 -33.77 -16.30
CA TRP A 97 20.11 -32.94 -16.21
C TRP A 97 19.26 -33.08 -17.49
N LYS A 98 17.94 -33.26 -17.35
CA LYS A 98 16.95 -33.17 -18.45
C LYS A 98 15.75 -32.33 -18.02
#